data_AF-A0AAJ5WS14-F1
#
_entry.id   AF-A0AAJ5WS14-F1
#
_cell.length_a   1.000
_cell.length_b   1.000
_cell.length_c   1.000
_cell.angle_alpha   90.00
_cell.angle_beta   90.00
_cell.angle_gamma   90.00
#
_symmetry.space_group_name_H-M   'P 1'
#
loop_
_entity.id
_entity.type
_entity.pdbx_description
1 polymer ?
#
loop_
_entity_poly.entity_id
_entity_poly.type
_entity_poly.pdbx_seq_one_letter_code
_entity_poly.pdbx_strand_id
1 'polypeptide(L)'
;MKIIQEFCNAYHQHEAIDMLWDWLVTAMGKNNSIYDVGKERSSLILFFEKINELIQASYKIHQKNAQPKSIQLTDKRNRKPTKKP
;
A
#
# COMPACT_ATOMS: atom_id res chain seq x y z
N MET A 1 1.11 0.73 -13.45
CA MET A 1 -0.33 1.10 -13.51
C MET A 1 -0.39 2.59 -13.22
N LYS A 2 -0.78 3.44 -14.19
CA LYS A 2 -0.65 4.91 -14.08
C LYS A 2 -1.39 5.48 -12.88
N ILE A 3 -2.60 5.01 -12.61
CA ILE A 3 -3.45 5.49 -11.51
C ILE A 3 -2.81 5.29 -10.12
N ILE A 4 -2.16 4.16 -9.87
CA ILE A 4 -1.47 3.90 -8.58
C ILE A 4 -0.30 4.86 -8.40
N GLN A 5 0.45 5.13 -9.47
CA GLN A 5 1.57 6.06 -9.44
C GLN A 5 1.10 7.50 -9.22
N GLU A 6 0.07 7.93 -9.92
CA GLU A 6 -0.54 9.26 -9.73
C GLU A 6 -1.04 9.43 -8.29
N PHE A 7 -1.74 8.43 -7.75
CA PHE A 7 -2.19 8.45 -6.36
C PHE A 7 -1.04 8.52 -5.34
N CYS A 8 -0.02 7.67 -5.48
CA CYS A 8 1.14 7.65 -4.58
C CYS A 8 2.05 8.90 -4.72
N ASN A 9 1.94 9.64 -5.82
CA ASN A 9 2.65 10.91 -6.00
C ASN A 9 1.86 12.10 -5.45
N ALA A 10 0.54 12.01 -5.45
CA ALA A 10 -0.35 13.10 -5.00
C ALA A 10 -0.51 13.14 -3.47
N TYR A 11 -0.37 12.00 -2.80
CA TYR A 11 -0.52 11.87 -1.36
C TYR A 11 0.66 11.09 -0.79
N HIS A 12 1.01 11.34 0.47
CA HIS A 12 1.83 10.38 1.22
C HIS A 12 0.94 9.28 1.81
N GLN A 13 1.53 8.10 2.04
CA GLN A 13 0.77 6.97 2.58
C GLN A 13 0.10 7.30 3.92
N HIS A 14 0.81 8.00 4.81
CA HIS A 14 0.27 8.37 6.13
C HIS A 14 -0.89 9.37 5.99
N GLU A 15 -0.73 10.42 5.18
CA GLU A 15 -1.77 11.43 4.92
C GLU A 15 -3.06 10.79 4.38
N ALA A 16 -2.94 9.86 3.42
CA ALA A 16 -4.09 9.17 2.87
C ALA A 16 -4.84 8.32 3.91
N ILE A 17 -4.11 7.69 4.83
CA ILE A 17 -4.71 6.89 5.93
C ILE A 17 -5.36 7.83 6.97
N ASP A 18 -4.71 8.93 7.31
CA ASP A 18 -5.23 9.91 8.26
C ASP A 18 -6.52 10.57 7.75
N MET A 19 -6.55 10.95 6.47
CA MET A 19 -7.78 11.46 5.83
C MET A 19 -8.91 10.43 5.86
N LEU A 20 -8.61 9.17 5.56
CA LEU A 20 -9.60 8.09 5.59
C LEU A 20 -10.15 7.87 7.02
N TRP A 21 -9.28 7.98 8.03
CA TRP A 21 -9.67 7.89 9.43
C TRP A 21 -10.57 9.05 9.85
N ASP A 22 -10.23 10.27 9.47
CA ASP A 22 -11.04 11.46 9.76
C ASP A 22 -12.45 11.35 9.16
N TRP A 23 -12.56 10.80 7.95
CA TRP A 23 -13.85 10.52 7.31
C TRP A 23 -14.68 9.50 8.08
N LEU A 24 -14.05 8.42 8.57
CA LEU A 24 -14.73 7.42 9.38
C LEU A 24 -15.24 8.04 10.70
N VAL A 25 -14.40 8.78 11.41
CA VAL A 25 -14.75 9.43 12.68
C VAL A 25 -15.89 10.43 12.46
N THR A 26 -15.81 11.25 11.41
CA THR A 26 -16.85 12.20 11.04
C THR A 26 -18.18 11.51 10.73
N ALA A 27 -18.14 10.42 9.97
CA ALA A 27 -19.34 9.65 9.62
C ALA A 27 -19.99 9.02 10.86
N MET A 28 -19.20 8.54 11.83
CA MET A 28 -19.70 7.94 13.07
C MET A 28 -20.11 8.95 14.14
N GLY A 29 -19.56 10.16 14.13
CA GLY A 29 -19.83 11.20 15.13
C GLY A 29 -21.07 12.04 14.83
N LYS A 30 -21.67 11.89 13.65
CA LYS A 30 -22.86 12.64 13.25
C LYS A 30 -24.12 12.01 13.86
N ASN A 31 -24.82 12.75 14.73
CA ASN A 31 -26.12 12.34 15.26
C ASN A 31 -27.16 12.19 14.12
N ASN A 32 -28.01 11.16 14.20
CA ASN A 32 -28.97 10.79 13.17
C ASN A 32 -28.31 10.40 11.85
N SER A 33 -27.11 9.80 11.89
CA SER A 33 -26.49 9.26 10.70
C SER A 33 -27.14 7.93 10.31
N ILE A 34 -27.04 7.55 9.03
CA ILE A 34 -27.40 6.20 8.57
C ILE A 34 -26.58 5.11 9.27
N TYR A 35 -25.47 5.48 9.93
CA TYR A 35 -24.56 4.60 10.64
C TYR A 35 -24.88 4.48 12.13
N ASP A 36 -26.00 5.06 12.59
CA ASP A 36 -26.51 4.86 13.95
C ASP A 36 -27.12 3.45 14.09
N VAL A 37 -27.49 2.84 12.95
CA VAL A 37 -27.92 1.44 12.87
C VAL A 37 -26.71 0.51 12.81
N GLY A 38 -26.73 -0.57 13.61
CA GLY A 38 -25.58 -1.44 13.81
C GLY A 38 -25.03 -2.09 12.52
N LYS A 39 -25.89 -2.47 11.56
CA LYS A 39 -25.47 -3.14 10.32
C LYS A 39 -24.69 -2.18 9.40
N GLU A 40 -25.20 -0.97 9.25
CA GLU A 40 -24.63 0.09 8.44
C GLU A 40 -23.31 0.55 9.07
N ARG A 41 -23.25 0.66 10.40
CA ARG A 41 -22.02 0.93 11.16
C ARG A 41 -20.95 -0.13 10.90
N SER A 42 -21.28 -1.41 11.05
CA SER A 42 -20.33 -2.50 10.79
C SER A 42 -19.88 -2.52 9.33
N SER A 43 -20.78 -2.24 8.39
CA SER A 43 -20.46 -2.17 6.97
C SER A 43 -19.49 -1.02 6.66
N LEU A 44 -19.66 0.14 7.28
CA LEU A 44 -18.75 1.28 7.14
C LEU A 44 -17.35 0.97 7.69
N ILE A 45 -17.27 0.32 8.86
CA ILE A 45 -15.99 -0.08 9.46
C ILE A 45 -15.26 -1.09 8.54
N LEU A 46 -15.97 -2.10 8.03
CA LEU A 46 -15.38 -3.07 7.09
C LEU A 46 -14.91 -2.38 5.80
N PHE A 47 -15.67 -1.41 5.29
CA PHE A 47 -15.27 -0.63 4.12
C PHE A 47 -13.97 0.15 4.40
N PHE A 48 -13.89 0.83 5.55
CA PHE A 48 -12.67 1.51 5.99
C PHE A 48 -11.45 0.58 6.01
N GLU A 49 -11.58 -0.61 6.61
CA GLU A 49 -10.50 -1.59 6.68
C GLU A 49 -10.01 -2.01 5.29
N LYS A 50 -10.94 -2.28 4.37
CA LYS A 50 -10.60 -2.72 3.01
C LYS A 50 -9.94 -1.64 2.19
N ILE A 51 -10.38 -0.38 2.33
CA ILE A 51 -9.72 0.75 1.66
C ILE A 51 -8.32 0.99 2.24
N ASN A 52 -8.15 0.89 3.57
CA ASN A 52 -6.83 1.00 4.20
C ASN A 52 -5.86 -0.08 3.68
N GLU A 53 -6.30 -1.34 3.62
CA GLU A 53 -5.51 -2.44 3.03
C GLU A 53 -5.13 -2.16 1.56
N LEU A 54 -6.08 -1.63 0.76
CA LEU A 54 -5.86 -1.29 -0.64
C LEU A 54 -4.84 -0.16 -0.81
N ILE A 55 -4.90 0.87 0.02
CA ILE A 55 -3.92 1.96 0.05
C ILE A 55 -2.54 1.38 0.33
N GLN A 56 -2.39 0.60 1.41
CA GLN A 56 -1.11 -0.01 1.77
C GLN A 56 -0.55 -0.92 0.66
N ALA A 57 -1.40 -1.72 0.03
CA ALA A 57 -1.00 -2.57 -1.08
C ALA A 57 -0.54 -1.75 -2.29
N SER A 58 -1.23 -0.65 -2.58
CA SER A 58 -0.89 0.28 -3.68
C SER A 58 0.50 0.88 -3.50
N TYR A 59 0.84 1.35 -2.30
CA TYR A 59 2.19 1.86 -2.00
C TYR A 59 3.26 0.78 -2.07
N LYS A 60 2.99 -0.43 -1.57
CA LYS A 60 3.93 -1.57 -1.70
C LYS A 60 4.20 -1.92 -3.17
N ILE A 61 3.18 -1.88 -4.03
CA ILE A 61 3.33 -2.10 -5.48
C ILE A 61 4.13 -0.96 -6.10
N HIS A 62 3.84 0.29 -5.73
CA HIS A 62 4.56 1.46 -6.23
C HIS A 62 6.06 1.40 -5.88
N GLN A 63 6.40 1.12 -4.62
CA GLN A 63 7.79 0.98 -4.16
C GLN A 63 8.54 -0.14 -4.91
N LYS A 64 7.90 -1.29 -5.14
CA LYS A 64 8.49 -2.40 -5.92
C LYS A 64 8.80 -2.01 -7.36
N ASN A 65 8.00 -1.13 -7.96
CA ASN A 65 8.20 -0.66 -9.33
C ASN A 65 9.22 0.49 -9.41
N ALA A 66 9.40 1.25 -8.32
CA ALA A 66 10.35 2.36 -8.23
C ALA A 66 11.79 1.90 -7.94
N GLN A 67 11.98 0.70 -7.38
CA GLN A 67 13.31 0.12 -7.20
C GLN A 67 13.76 -0.56 -8.50
N PRO A 68 14.71 0.00 -9.28
CA PRO A 68 15.33 -0.75 -10.36
C PRO A 68 15.99 -1.98 -9.72
N LYS A 69 15.70 -3.17 -10.24
CA LYS A 69 16.33 -4.43 -9.81
C LYS A 69 17.83 -4.19 -9.70
N SER A 70 18.37 -4.04 -8.49
CA SER A 70 19.79 -4.01 -8.25
C SER A 70 20.32 -5.40 -8.62
N ILE A 71 20.78 -5.51 -9.87
CA ILE A 71 21.94 -6.26 -10.32
C ILE A 71 22.32 -7.41 -9.36
N GLN A 72 21.84 -8.62 -9.66
CA GLN A 72 22.54 -9.84 -9.24
C GLN A 72 23.77 -10.02 -10.16
N LEU A 73 24.83 -9.23 -9.93
CA LEU A 73 26.17 -9.50 -10.45
C LEU A 73 27.10 -9.65 -9.24
N THR A 74 27.38 -10.90 -8.88
CA THR A 74 28.57 -11.48 -8.19
C THR A 74 28.07 -12.78 -7.55
N ASP A 75 28.29 -13.98 -8.09
CA ASP A 75 29.61 -14.60 -8.21
C ASP A 75 29.64 -15.65 -9.34
N LYS A 76 30.20 -15.28 -10.49
CA LYS A 76 30.74 -16.22 -11.49
C LYS A 76 32.21 -15.92 -11.78
N ARG A 77 32.96 -15.48 -10.77
CA ARG A 77 34.41 -15.38 -10.88
C ARG A 77 35.08 -16.53 -10.13
N ASN A 78 35.52 -17.48 -10.96
CA ASN A 78 36.93 -17.87 -11.00
C ASN A 78 37.35 -19.06 -10.12
N ARG A 79 37.22 -20.30 -10.66
CA ARG A 79 38.20 -21.39 -10.48
C ARG A 79 38.25 -22.33 -11.69
N LYS A 80 39.04 -21.99 -12.70
CA LYS A 80 39.94 -22.91 -13.42
C LYS A 80 41.21 -22.09 -13.71
N PRO A 81 42.41 -22.59 -13.39
CA PRO A 81 43.03 -23.71 -14.11
C PRO A 81 43.80 -24.65 -13.12
N THR A 82 44.45 -25.76 -13.44
CA THR A 82 45.27 -26.17 -14.59
C THR A 82 45.34 -27.71 -14.64
N LYS A 83 45.48 -28.27 -15.85
CA LYS A 83 45.90 -29.66 -16.08
C LYS A 83 47.43 -29.78 -16.04
N LYS A 84 47.88 -30.99 -15.66
CA LYS A 84 49.11 -31.72 -16.05
C LYS A 84 50.43 -31.33 -15.37
N PRO A 85 51.46 -32.21 -15.38
CA PRO A 85 51.61 -33.50 -16.09
C PRO A 85 51.42 -34.75 -15.23
#